data_AF-A0A554S689-F1
#
_entry.id   AF-A0A554S689-F1
#
_cell.length_a   1.000
_cell.length_b   1.000
_cell.length_c   1.000
_cell.angle_alpha   90.00
_cell.angle_beta   90.00
_cell.angle_gamma   90.00
#
_symmetry.space_group_name_H-M   'P 1'
#
loop_
_entity.id
_entity.type
_entity.pdbx_description
1 polymer ?
#
loop_
_entity_poly.entity_id
_entity_poly.type
_entity_poly.pdbx_seq_one_letter_code
_entity_poly.pdbx_strand_id
1 'polypeptide(L)'
;MRAQLRTTTTQLQQAQNELAALKAGQPAGKAPAAPGAPPPASELETLKKELAASQAQLASERHARGQASAGNAQLRDQAQAASEKAGAQIAQFRGAYDELLKMARASEAERQRLAGEAALQRTALTQCEAKNTQLYAVGQEVLRAYETMDVGSVLASRQPFAAQSRVKYEQIAQQYGDKLYESRFDVRAVSAPAPAAAASATEGKPQ
;
A
#
# COMPACT_ATOMS: atom_id res chain seq x y z
N MET A 1 -43.84 -24.74 14.14
CA MET A 1 -43.27 -24.72 15.50
C MET A 1 -43.92 -23.71 16.47
N ARG A 2 -43.91 -22.38 16.25
CA ARG A 2 -44.63 -21.44 17.18
C ARG A 2 -46.16 -21.60 17.16
N ALA A 3 -46.74 -21.87 15.99
CA ALA A 3 -48.16 -22.15 15.85
C ALA A 3 -48.54 -23.45 16.59
N GLN A 4 -47.76 -24.52 16.41
CA GLN A 4 -47.97 -25.80 17.10
C GLN A 4 -47.95 -25.67 18.63
N LEU A 5 -47.00 -24.93 19.20
CA LEU A 5 -46.98 -24.66 20.64
C LEU A 5 -48.23 -23.91 21.14
N ARG A 6 -48.74 -22.96 20.36
CA ARG A 6 -50.00 -22.28 20.70
C ARG A 6 -51.17 -23.26 20.64
N THR A 7 -51.22 -24.08 19.59
CA THR A 7 -52.25 -25.12 19.41
C THR A 7 -52.22 -26.16 20.54
N THR A 8 -51.05 -26.64 20.95
CA THR A 8 -50.91 -27.61 22.06
C THR A 8 -51.22 -26.96 23.41
N THR A 9 -50.87 -25.69 23.61
CA THR A 9 -51.23 -24.95 24.83
C THR A 9 -52.74 -24.74 24.90
N THR A 10 -53.40 -24.39 23.79
CA THR A 10 -54.87 -24.25 23.75
C THR A 10 -55.58 -25.57 23.94
N GLN A 11 -55.06 -26.67 23.39
CA GLN A 11 -55.59 -28.03 23.61
C GLN A 11 -55.46 -28.45 25.08
N LEU A 12 -54.34 -28.13 25.72
CA LEU A 12 -54.13 -28.40 27.14
C LEU A 12 -55.10 -27.63 28.03
N GLN A 13 -55.39 -26.38 27.66
CA GLN A 13 -56.35 -25.53 28.37
C GLN A 13 -57.80 -26.00 28.17
N GLN A 14 -58.14 -26.48 26.97
CA GLN A 14 -59.43 -27.14 26.70
C GLN A 14 -59.58 -28.44 27.50
N ALA A 15 -58.58 -29.32 27.49
CA ALA A 15 -58.61 -30.57 28.25
C ALA A 15 -58.70 -30.33 29.77
N GLN A 16 -58.05 -29.29 30.31
CA GLN A 16 -58.21 -28.91 31.72
C GLN A 16 -59.62 -28.44 32.05
N ASN A 17 -60.23 -27.64 31.17
CA ASN A 17 -61.60 -27.16 31.34
C ASN A 17 -62.62 -28.29 31.24
N GLU A 18 -62.41 -29.25 30.34
CA GLU A 18 -63.24 -30.46 30.21
C GLU A 18 -63.13 -31.35 31.46
N LEU A 19 -61.92 -31.52 32.00
CA LEU A 19 -61.70 -32.28 33.24
C LEU A 19 -62.34 -31.58 34.45
N ALA A 20 -62.30 -30.25 34.50
CA ALA A 20 -62.99 -29.45 35.52
C ALA A 20 -64.52 -29.59 35.40
N ALA A 21 -65.07 -29.56 34.18
CA ALA A 21 -66.50 -29.73 33.93
C ALA A 21 -67.01 -31.14 34.28
N LEU A 22 -66.25 -32.19 33.94
CA LEU A 22 -66.56 -33.58 34.29
C LEU A 22 -66.47 -33.82 35.80
N LYS A 23 -65.50 -33.21 36.48
CA LYS A 23 -65.33 -33.30 37.94
C LYS A 23 -66.40 -32.50 38.71
N ALA A 24 -66.96 -31.45 38.10
CA ALA A 24 -68.09 -30.69 38.61
C ALA A 24 -69.46 -31.35 38.34
N GLY A 25 -69.49 -32.52 37.68
CA GLY A 25 -70.72 -33.25 37.38
C GLY A 25 -71.58 -32.60 36.29
N GLN A 26 -71.01 -31.71 35.48
CA GLN A 26 -71.72 -31.07 34.37
C GLN A 26 -71.73 -32.02 33.16
N PRO A 27 -72.89 -32.35 32.57
CA PRO A 27 -72.94 -33.23 31.40
C PRO A 27 -72.21 -32.57 30.23
N ALA A 28 -71.15 -33.21 29.74
CA ALA A 28 -70.57 -32.87 28.44
C ALA A 28 -71.69 -33.01 27.39
N GLY A 29 -71.89 -31.96 26.60
CA GLY A 29 -73.06 -31.81 25.74
C GLY A 29 -73.39 -33.06 24.92
N LYS A 30 -74.68 -33.42 24.98
CA LYS A 30 -75.45 -34.33 24.10
C LYS A 30 -75.64 -35.78 24.57
N ALA A 31 -76.37 -35.98 25.67
CA ALA A 31 -77.47 -36.96 25.84
C ALA A 31 -78.14 -36.76 27.22
N PRO A 32 -79.46 -37.01 27.39
CA PRO A 32 -80.09 -36.98 28.71
C PRO A 32 -79.72 -38.27 29.46
N ALA A 33 -78.58 -38.26 30.14
CA ALA A 33 -78.26 -39.29 31.13
C ALA A 33 -78.84 -38.90 32.49
N ALA A 34 -79.44 -39.88 33.16
CA ALA A 34 -80.08 -39.74 34.47
C ALA A 34 -79.18 -39.02 35.50
N PRO A 35 -79.77 -38.24 36.43
CA PRO A 35 -79.02 -37.56 37.47
C PRO A 35 -78.43 -38.60 38.44
N GLY A 36 -77.09 -38.69 38.51
CA GLY A 36 -76.39 -39.43 39.57
C GLY A 36 -75.40 -40.51 39.13
N ALA A 37 -75.18 -40.76 37.83
CA ALA A 37 -74.10 -41.67 37.42
C ALA A 37 -72.74 -40.94 37.49
N PRO A 38 -71.77 -41.42 38.29
CA PRO A 38 -70.42 -40.87 38.27
C PRO A 38 -69.85 -41.02 36.85
N PRO A 39 -69.13 -40.03 36.30
CA PRO A 39 -68.41 -40.21 35.05
C PRO A 39 -67.53 -41.46 35.20
N PRO A 40 -67.43 -42.32 34.17
CA PRO A 40 -66.68 -43.56 34.29
C PRO A 40 -65.25 -43.23 34.70
N ALA A 41 -64.79 -43.77 35.83
CA ALA A 41 -63.48 -43.45 36.42
C ALA A 41 -62.31 -43.62 35.41
N SER A 42 -62.50 -44.46 34.40
CA SER A 42 -61.59 -44.66 33.27
C SER A 42 -61.38 -43.43 32.38
N GLU A 43 -62.42 -42.61 32.14
CA GLU A 43 -62.32 -41.39 31.32
C GLU A 43 -61.55 -40.29 32.06
N LEU A 44 -61.77 -40.16 33.38
CA LEU A 44 -61.01 -39.23 34.20
C LEU A 44 -59.54 -39.63 34.31
N GLU A 45 -59.24 -40.92 34.42
CA GLU A 45 -57.85 -41.40 34.46
C GLU A 45 -57.14 -41.25 33.11
N THR A 46 -57.82 -41.47 31.99
CA THR A 46 -57.24 -41.27 30.65
C THR A 46 -56.95 -39.79 30.37
N LEU A 47 -57.88 -38.88 30.68
CA LEU A 47 -57.69 -37.43 30.53
C LEU A 47 -56.56 -36.89 31.41
N LYS A 48 -56.44 -37.36 32.66
CA LYS A 48 -55.29 -37.00 33.52
C LYS A 48 -53.96 -37.47 32.92
N LYS A 49 -53.95 -38.65 32.31
CA LYS A 49 -52.75 -39.22 31.68
C LYS A 49 -52.33 -38.43 30.44
N GLU A 50 -53.29 -38.01 29.61
CA GLU A 50 -53.05 -37.10 28.48
C GLU A 50 -52.59 -35.71 28.93
N LEU A 51 -53.14 -35.17 30.02
CA LEU A 51 -52.68 -33.91 30.59
C LEU A 51 -51.23 -34.01 31.06
N ALA A 52 -50.88 -35.06 31.79
CA ALA A 52 -49.51 -35.29 32.24
C ALA A 52 -48.55 -35.47 31.05
N ALA A 53 -48.96 -36.21 30.02
CA ALA A 53 -48.16 -36.42 28.81
C ALA A 53 -47.93 -35.12 28.02
N SER A 54 -48.97 -34.30 27.84
CA SER A 54 -48.88 -33.02 27.13
C SER A 54 -48.08 -31.97 27.91
N GLN A 55 -48.17 -31.93 29.24
CA GLN A 55 -47.31 -31.10 30.09
C GLN A 55 -45.84 -31.51 29.98
N ALA A 56 -45.55 -32.81 30.00
CA ALA A 56 -44.20 -33.33 29.82
C ALA A 56 -43.63 -32.98 28.44
N GLN A 57 -44.44 -33.06 27.37
CA GLN A 57 -44.06 -32.63 26.02
C GLN A 57 -43.77 -31.13 25.92
N LEU A 58 -44.57 -30.28 26.55
CA LEU A 58 -44.32 -28.82 26.59
C LEU A 58 -43.03 -28.48 27.34
N ALA A 59 -42.76 -29.18 28.45
CA ALA A 59 -41.52 -28.99 29.20
C ALA A 59 -40.29 -29.40 28.38
N SER A 60 -40.34 -30.54 27.68
CA SER A 60 -39.24 -31.00 26.84
C SER A 60 -39.01 -30.09 25.62
N GLU A 61 -40.08 -29.61 24.96
CA GLU A 61 -39.97 -28.72 23.80
C GLU A 61 -39.42 -27.34 24.20
N ARG A 62 -39.83 -26.81 25.36
CA ARG A 62 -39.25 -25.57 25.93
C ARG A 62 -37.77 -25.75 26.24
N HIS A 63 -37.39 -26.88 26.81
CA HIS A 63 -36.00 -27.17 27.12
C HIS A 63 -35.14 -27.32 25.85
N ALA A 64 -35.65 -28.02 24.83
CA ALA A 64 -35.00 -28.17 23.54
C ALA A 64 -34.86 -26.82 22.81
N ARG A 65 -35.88 -25.95 22.88
CA ARG A 65 -35.78 -24.58 22.35
C ARG A 65 -34.78 -23.70 23.09
N GLY A 66 -34.72 -23.80 24.41
CA GLY A 66 -33.74 -23.08 25.21
C GLY A 66 -32.32 -23.44 24.77
N GLN A 67 -32.04 -24.74 24.64
CA GLN A 67 -30.74 -25.24 24.16
C GLN A 67 -30.46 -24.82 22.70
N ALA A 68 -31.43 -24.94 21.80
CA ALA A 68 -31.28 -24.52 20.40
C ALA A 68 -31.07 -23.01 20.25
N SER A 69 -31.73 -22.20 21.06
CA SER A 69 -31.55 -20.74 21.08
C SER A 69 -30.19 -20.35 21.63
N ALA A 70 -29.73 -20.99 22.72
CA ALA A 70 -28.40 -20.77 23.28
C ALA A 70 -27.30 -21.19 22.29
N GLY A 71 -27.44 -22.35 21.66
CA GLY A 71 -26.53 -22.82 20.61
C GLY A 71 -26.49 -21.88 19.40
N ASN A 72 -27.63 -21.38 18.94
CA ASN A 72 -27.69 -20.40 17.86
C ASN A 72 -27.06 -19.05 18.23
N ALA A 73 -27.26 -18.56 19.46
CA ALA A 73 -26.62 -17.34 19.93
C ALA A 73 -25.09 -17.49 19.93
N GLN A 74 -24.59 -18.59 20.51
CA GLN A 74 -23.16 -18.87 20.55
C GLN A 74 -22.54 -19.06 19.16
N LEU A 75 -23.28 -19.64 18.21
CA LEU A 75 -22.83 -19.78 16.83
C LEU A 75 -22.74 -18.42 16.11
N ARG A 76 -23.70 -17.51 16.37
CA ARG A 76 -23.63 -16.14 15.85
C ARG A 76 -22.46 -15.36 16.44
N ASP A 77 -22.25 -15.47 17.75
CA ASP A 77 -21.13 -14.80 18.42
C ASP A 77 -19.78 -15.29 17.87
N GLN A 78 -19.65 -16.62 17.65
CA GLN A 78 -18.47 -17.18 17.00
C GLN A 78 -18.30 -16.71 15.55
N ALA A 79 -19.37 -16.68 14.76
CA ALA A 79 -19.32 -16.20 13.38
C ALA A 79 -18.94 -14.71 13.32
N GLN A 80 -19.46 -13.89 14.23
CA GLN A 80 -19.15 -12.47 14.32
C GLN A 80 -17.69 -12.26 14.75
N ALA A 81 -17.23 -12.95 15.80
CA ALA A 81 -15.84 -12.89 16.23
C ALA A 81 -14.86 -13.38 15.15
N ALA A 82 -15.23 -14.41 14.37
CA ALA A 82 -14.43 -14.88 13.25
C ALA A 82 -14.37 -13.83 12.12
N SER A 83 -15.49 -13.18 11.82
CA SER A 83 -15.55 -12.11 10.82
C SER A 83 -14.72 -10.88 11.23
N GLU A 84 -14.79 -10.47 12.49
CA GLU A 84 -14.00 -9.37 13.03
C GLU A 84 -12.50 -9.69 13.00
N LYS A 85 -12.09 -10.90 13.38
CA LYS A 85 -10.71 -11.36 13.27
C LYS A 85 -10.22 -11.37 11.83
N ALA A 86 -11.03 -11.87 10.89
CA ALA A 86 -10.68 -11.85 9.48
C ALA A 86 -10.55 -10.42 8.94
N GLY A 87 -11.46 -9.52 9.32
CA GLY A 87 -11.41 -8.10 8.98
C GLY A 87 -10.14 -7.43 9.51
N ALA A 88 -9.78 -7.69 10.76
CA ALA A 88 -8.55 -7.18 11.36
C ALA A 88 -7.28 -7.70 10.67
N GLN A 89 -7.23 -8.98 10.29
CA GLN A 89 -6.11 -9.54 9.54
C GLN A 89 -6.00 -8.92 8.15
N ILE A 90 -7.11 -8.76 7.43
CA ILE A 90 -7.12 -8.10 6.12
C ILE A 90 -6.62 -6.66 6.24
N ALA A 91 -7.05 -5.92 7.26
CA ALA A 91 -6.59 -4.56 7.51
C ALA A 91 -5.08 -4.53 7.83
N GLN A 92 -4.57 -5.46 8.64
CA GLN A 92 -3.14 -5.59 8.92
C GLN A 92 -2.33 -5.89 7.66
N PHE A 93 -2.76 -6.85 6.84
CA PHE A 93 -2.08 -7.16 5.59
C PHE A 93 -2.08 -5.97 4.64
N ARG A 94 -3.21 -5.28 4.48
CA ARG A 94 -3.28 -4.06 3.66
C ARG A 94 -2.32 -2.98 4.17
N GLY A 95 -2.31 -2.72 5.47
CA GLY A 95 -1.38 -1.77 6.08
C GLY A 95 0.09 -2.15 5.84
N ALA A 96 0.44 -3.43 6.00
CA ALA A 96 1.79 -3.93 5.73
C ALA A 96 2.16 -3.80 4.23
N TYR A 97 1.23 -4.07 3.32
CA TYR A 97 1.43 -3.88 1.88
C TYR A 97 1.65 -2.40 1.53
N ASP A 98 0.86 -1.49 2.11
CA ASP A 98 1.00 -0.06 1.88
C ASP A 98 2.35 0.48 2.39
N GLU A 99 2.78 0.04 3.57
CA GLU A 99 4.11 0.38 4.10
C GLU A 99 5.24 -0.19 3.22
N LEU A 100 5.13 -1.43 2.76
CA LEU A 100 6.10 -2.02 1.85
C LEU A 100 6.17 -1.24 0.53
N LEU A 101 5.02 -0.80 0.00
CA LEU A 101 4.95 0.00 -1.22
C LEU A 101 5.62 1.38 -1.03
N LYS A 102 5.41 2.02 0.12
CA LYS A 102 6.09 3.28 0.46
C LYS A 102 7.60 3.09 0.54
N MET A 103 8.06 2.04 1.24
CA MET A 103 9.49 1.72 1.35
C MET A 103 10.10 1.43 -0.03
N ALA A 104 9.41 0.67 -0.88
CA ALA A 104 9.87 0.37 -2.23
C ALA A 104 10.02 1.64 -3.08
N ARG A 105 9.03 2.56 -3.02
CA ARG A 105 9.10 3.85 -3.72
C ARG A 105 10.22 4.74 -3.21
N ALA A 106 10.42 4.80 -1.89
CA ALA A 106 11.51 5.56 -1.29
C ALA A 106 12.88 5.01 -1.70
N SER A 107 13.03 3.68 -1.68
CA SER A 107 14.25 2.99 -2.12
C SER A 107 14.56 3.26 -3.60
N GLU A 108 13.55 3.20 -4.47
CA GLU A 108 13.73 3.49 -5.90
C GLU A 108 14.07 4.96 -6.14
N ALA A 109 13.47 5.90 -5.40
CA ALA A 109 13.82 7.31 -5.47
C ALA A 109 15.29 7.57 -5.05
N GLU A 110 15.74 6.96 -3.95
CA GLU A 110 17.14 7.03 -3.52
C GLU A 110 18.08 6.40 -4.55
N ARG A 111 17.70 5.26 -5.14
CA ARG A 111 18.47 4.61 -6.20
C ARG A 111 18.62 5.54 -7.41
N GLN A 112 17.55 6.20 -7.82
CA GLN A 112 17.59 7.16 -8.94
C GLN A 112 18.44 8.38 -8.62
N ARG A 113 18.33 8.92 -7.40
CA ARG A 113 19.17 10.04 -6.93
C ARG A 113 20.65 9.66 -6.97
N LEU A 114 21.02 8.54 -6.36
CA LEU A 114 22.40 8.05 -6.33
C LEU A 114 22.92 7.72 -7.73
N ALA A 115 22.09 7.15 -8.61
CA ALA A 115 22.47 6.91 -10.00
C ALA A 115 22.74 8.23 -10.76
N GLY A 116 21.93 9.26 -10.53
CA GLY A 116 22.15 10.60 -11.07
C GLY A 116 23.45 11.23 -10.57
N GLU A 117 23.72 11.16 -9.26
CA GLU A 117 24.96 11.65 -8.66
C GLU A 117 26.19 10.91 -9.19
N ALA A 118 26.12 9.58 -9.29
CA ALA A 118 27.20 8.78 -9.86
C ALA A 118 27.47 9.11 -11.33
N ALA A 119 26.41 9.35 -12.12
CA ALA A 119 26.55 9.78 -13.50
C ALA A 119 27.24 11.14 -13.61
N LEU A 120 26.82 12.12 -12.80
CA LEU A 120 27.43 13.45 -12.74
C LEU A 120 28.91 13.38 -12.34
N GLN A 121 29.24 12.59 -11.31
CA GLN A 121 30.63 12.38 -10.90
C GLN A 121 31.47 11.72 -11.99
N ARG A 122 30.91 10.72 -12.69
CA ARG A 122 31.61 10.08 -13.81
C ARG A 122 31.88 11.06 -14.94
N THR A 123 30.91 11.91 -15.29
CA THR A 123 31.10 12.98 -16.27
C THR A 123 32.17 13.98 -15.81
N ALA A 124 32.18 14.35 -14.53
CA ALA A 124 33.19 15.24 -13.96
C ALA A 124 34.59 14.65 -14.09
N LEU A 125 34.76 13.37 -13.77
CA LEU A 125 36.04 12.67 -13.87
C LEU A 125 36.53 12.61 -15.31
N THR A 126 35.68 12.21 -16.26
CA THR A 126 36.06 12.15 -17.68
C THR A 126 36.44 13.53 -18.23
N GLN A 127 35.73 14.59 -17.85
CA GLN A 127 36.09 15.94 -18.24
C GLN A 127 37.41 16.39 -17.60
N CYS A 128 37.63 16.06 -16.33
CA CYS A 128 38.87 16.36 -15.63
C CYS A 128 40.07 15.64 -16.29
N GLU A 129 39.93 14.37 -16.64
CA GLU A 129 40.96 13.59 -17.35
C GLU A 129 41.29 14.19 -18.72
N ALA A 130 40.27 14.58 -19.49
CA ALA A 130 40.45 15.24 -20.79
C ALA A 130 41.17 16.59 -20.64
N LYS A 131 40.73 17.42 -19.68
CA LYS A 131 41.35 18.72 -19.37
C LYS A 131 42.79 18.57 -18.86
N ASN A 132 43.06 17.56 -18.04
CA ASN A 132 44.39 17.26 -17.55
C ASN A 132 45.33 16.88 -18.71
N THR A 133 44.86 16.02 -19.62
CA THR A 133 45.62 15.64 -20.83
C THR A 133 45.89 16.86 -21.72
N GLN A 134 44.89 17.73 -21.91
CA GLN A 134 45.04 18.97 -22.66
C GLN A 134 46.08 19.90 -22.01
N LEU A 135 46.03 20.04 -20.68
CA LEU A 135 46.95 20.90 -19.93
C LEU A 135 48.39 20.36 -19.98
N TYR A 136 48.58 19.03 -19.91
CA TYR A 136 49.88 18.40 -20.13
C TYR A 136 50.41 18.64 -21.55
N ALA A 137 49.56 18.51 -22.58
CA ALA A 137 49.95 18.76 -23.96
C ALA A 137 50.38 20.23 -24.16
N VAL A 138 49.61 21.18 -23.63
CA VAL A 138 49.96 22.61 -23.65
C VAL A 138 51.28 22.85 -22.91
N GLY A 139 51.50 22.22 -21.75
CA GLY A 139 52.76 22.30 -21.02
C GLY A 139 53.96 21.79 -21.83
N GLN A 140 53.80 20.69 -22.55
CA GLN A 140 54.82 20.15 -23.46
C GLN A 140 55.06 21.08 -24.67
N GLU A 141 54.01 21.68 -25.24
CA GLU A 141 54.15 22.70 -26.29
C GLU A 141 54.96 23.91 -25.81
N VAL A 142 54.70 24.39 -24.59
CA VAL A 142 55.46 25.50 -23.99
C VAL A 142 56.93 25.12 -23.80
N LEU A 143 57.23 23.95 -23.23
CA LEU A 143 58.61 23.47 -23.06
C LEU A 143 59.33 23.37 -24.41
N ARG A 144 58.69 22.77 -25.42
CA ARG A 144 59.25 22.66 -26.78
C ARG A 144 59.46 24.02 -27.44
N ALA A 145 58.56 24.98 -27.23
CA ALA A 145 58.71 26.35 -27.71
C ALA A 145 59.95 27.02 -27.08
N TYR A 146 60.18 26.83 -25.78
CA TYR A 146 61.40 27.30 -25.11
C TYR A 146 62.66 26.65 -25.68
N GLU A 147 62.68 25.32 -25.88
CA GLU A 147 63.83 24.60 -26.45
C GLU A 147 64.16 25.06 -27.88
N THR A 148 63.15 25.19 -28.74
CA THR A 148 63.35 25.61 -30.14
C THR A 148 63.70 27.09 -30.28
N MET A 149 63.21 27.94 -29.36
CA MET A 149 63.59 29.35 -29.30
C MET A 149 65.03 29.55 -28.85
N ASP A 150 65.57 28.72 -27.94
CA ASP A 150 66.94 28.88 -27.46
C ASP A 150 67.96 28.64 -28.59
N VAL A 151 67.76 27.58 -29.39
CA VAL A 151 68.70 27.20 -30.46
C VAL A 151 68.70 28.20 -31.63
N GLY A 152 67.55 28.79 -31.96
CA GLY A 152 67.43 29.76 -33.07
C GLY A 152 67.58 31.24 -32.66
N SER A 153 67.12 31.61 -31.46
CA SER A 153 67.10 33.01 -31.03
C SER A 153 68.44 33.47 -30.45
N VAL A 154 69.28 32.60 -29.88
CA VAL A 154 70.63 33.01 -29.44
C VAL A 154 71.49 33.48 -30.63
N LEU A 155 71.29 32.90 -31.82
CA LEU A 155 71.97 33.33 -33.04
C LEU A 155 71.39 34.64 -33.63
N ALA A 156 70.07 34.86 -33.50
CA ALA A 156 69.38 36.07 -33.98
C ALA A 156 69.44 37.27 -33.00
N SER A 157 69.60 37.02 -31.69
CA SER A 157 69.64 38.04 -30.62
C SER A 157 70.89 38.92 -30.66
N ARG A 158 71.86 38.60 -31.52
CA ARG A 158 73.03 39.44 -31.82
C ARG A 158 72.73 40.57 -32.80
N GLN A 159 71.49 40.71 -33.30
CA GLN A 159 71.10 41.80 -34.20
C GLN A 159 70.19 42.85 -33.52
N PRO A 160 70.41 44.16 -33.78
CA PRO A 160 69.85 45.28 -33.00
C PRO A 160 68.37 45.63 -33.27
N PHE A 161 67.58 44.79 -33.96
CA PHE A 161 66.18 45.08 -34.33
C PHE A 161 65.13 44.23 -33.58
N ALA A 162 65.32 44.04 -32.27
CA ALA A 162 64.50 43.15 -31.42
C ALA A 162 63.10 43.69 -31.03
N ALA A 163 62.58 44.75 -31.65
CA ALA A 163 61.22 45.23 -31.37
C ALA A 163 60.16 44.23 -31.84
N GLN A 164 60.36 43.62 -33.02
CA GLN A 164 59.46 42.58 -33.55
C GLN A 164 59.53 41.28 -32.75
N SER A 165 60.66 40.95 -32.12
CA SER A 165 60.76 39.74 -31.29
C SER A 165 59.98 39.91 -29.99
N ARG A 166 60.03 41.09 -29.34
CA ARG A 166 59.20 41.38 -28.14
C ARG A 166 57.70 41.16 -28.38
N VAL A 167 57.15 41.71 -29.46
CA VAL A 167 55.72 41.53 -29.81
C VAL A 167 55.38 40.05 -30.08
N LYS A 168 56.28 39.31 -30.74
CA LYS A 168 56.10 37.85 -30.94
C LYS A 168 56.09 37.09 -29.62
N TYR A 169 56.95 37.43 -28.67
CA TYR A 169 56.95 36.80 -27.34
C TYR A 169 55.66 37.11 -26.56
N GLU A 170 55.17 38.35 -26.62
CA GLU A 170 53.88 38.73 -26.03
C GLU A 170 52.71 37.95 -26.64
N GLN A 171 52.69 37.80 -27.96
CA GLN A 171 51.63 37.05 -28.66
C GLN A 171 51.65 35.56 -28.32
N ILE A 172 52.84 34.97 -28.18
CA ILE A 172 53.02 33.57 -27.76
C ILE A 172 52.60 33.38 -26.30
N ALA A 173 52.97 34.31 -25.41
CA ALA A 173 52.53 34.30 -24.02
C ALA A 173 51.00 34.41 -23.90
N GLN A 174 50.36 35.27 -24.71
CA GLN A 174 48.89 35.37 -24.78
C GLN A 174 48.26 34.05 -25.25
N GLN A 175 48.73 33.48 -26.37
CA GLN A 175 48.19 32.23 -26.92
C GLN A 175 48.28 31.06 -25.92
N TYR A 176 49.41 30.90 -25.23
CA TYR A 176 49.53 29.87 -24.21
C TYR A 176 48.71 30.18 -22.96
N GLY A 177 48.60 31.46 -22.57
CA GLY A 177 47.71 31.92 -21.50
C GLY A 177 46.25 31.53 -21.77
N ASP A 178 45.77 31.74 -22.99
CA ASP A 178 44.41 31.37 -23.41
C ASP A 178 44.22 29.85 -23.37
N LYS A 179 45.16 29.07 -23.92
CA LYS A 179 45.09 27.60 -23.88
C LYS A 179 45.11 27.04 -22.46
N LEU A 180 45.91 27.60 -21.56
CA LEU A 180 45.96 27.24 -20.13
C LEU A 180 44.65 27.58 -19.42
N TYR A 181 44.06 28.73 -19.74
CA TYR A 181 42.77 29.15 -19.19
C TYR A 181 41.64 28.22 -19.66
N GLU A 182 41.58 27.92 -20.95
CA GLU A 182 40.57 27.02 -21.53
C GLU A 182 40.71 25.57 -21.07
N SER A 183 41.93 25.09 -20.82
CA SER A 183 42.19 23.72 -20.35
C SER A 183 42.00 23.54 -18.83
N ARG A 184 41.68 24.60 -18.09
CA ARG A 184 41.35 24.49 -16.67
C ARG A 184 40.03 23.76 -16.48
N PHE A 185 40.01 22.79 -15.57
CA PHE A 185 38.78 22.12 -15.16
C PHE A 185 37.96 22.99 -14.19
N ASP A 186 36.65 23.09 -14.43
CA ASP A 186 35.69 23.74 -13.55
C ASP A 186 34.53 22.78 -13.24
N VAL A 187 34.36 22.46 -11.96
CA VAL A 187 33.29 21.59 -11.44
C VAL A 187 31.89 22.17 -11.71
N ARG A 188 31.76 23.49 -11.80
CA ARG A 188 30.47 24.16 -12.08
C ARG A 188 30.00 23.92 -13.51
N ALA A 189 30.94 23.73 -14.45
CA ALA A 189 30.62 23.44 -15.85
C ALA A 189 30.01 22.03 -16.04
N VAL A 190 30.25 21.11 -15.11
CA VAL A 190 29.69 19.74 -15.14
C VAL A 190 28.26 19.68 -14.60
N SER A 191 27.91 20.59 -13.69
CA SER A 191 26.61 20.62 -13.00
C SER A 191 25.58 21.55 -13.66
N ALA A 192 26.01 22.40 -14.60
CA ALA A 192 25.09 23.23 -15.37
C ALA A 192 24.33 22.36 -16.40
N PRO A 193 22.98 22.36 -16.40
CA PRO A 193 22.24 21.78 -17.51
C PRO A 193 22.63 22.55 -18.77
N ALA A 194 23.00 21.82 -19.84
CA ALA A 194 23.41 22.42 -21.09
C ALA A 194 22.36 23.45 -21.54
N PRO A 195 22.73 24.70 -21.87
CA PRO A 195 21.77 25.64 -22.41
C PRO A 195 21.28 25.04 -23.73
N ALA A 196 19.97 24.83 -23.82
CA ALA A 196 19.32 24.46 -25.06
C ALA A 196 19.75 25.48 -26.11
N ALA A 197 20.59 25.05 -27.05
CA ALA A 197 20.97 25.83 -28.21
C ALA A 197 19.68 26.32 -28.87
N ALA A 198 19.49 27.64 -28.84
CA ALA A 198 18.38 28.30 -29.47
C ALA A 198 18.35 27.90 -30.95
N ALA A 199 17.38 27.03 -31.27
CA ALA A 199 17.01 26.77 -32.64
C ALA A 199 16.40 28.05 -33.22
N SER A 200 16.95 28.46 -34.37
CA SER A 200 16.32 29.25 -35.43
C SER A 200 15.77 30.65 -35.11
N ALA A 201 16.52 31.67 -35.52
CA ALA A 201 15.97 32.88 -36.15
C ALA A 201 16.92 33.27 -37.31
N THR A 202 16.68 32.82 -38.54
CA THR A 202 15.94 33.54 -39.61
C THR A 202 16.68 34.77 -40.12
N GLU A 203 17.26 34.66 -41.32
CA GLU A 203 17.40 35.64 -42.42
C GLU A 203 18.63 35.25 -43.24
N GLY A 204 18.56 34.73 -44.47
CA GLY A 204 17.58 35.01 -45.49
C GLY A 204 18.01 36.24 -46.26
N LYS A 205 19.04 36.13 -47.11
CA LYS A 205 19.31 37.14 -48.13
C LYS A 205 19.90 36.51 -49.40
N PRO A 206 19.16 36.50 -50.51
CA PRO A 206 19.75 36.48 -51.84
C PRO A 206 19.80 37.92 -52.38
N GLN A 207 20.98 38.35 -52.85
CA GLN A 207 21.15 39.18 -54.05
C GLN A 207 22.55 38.96 -54.58
#